data_AF-A0A8C9UNA1-F1
#
_entry.id   AF-A0A8C9UNA1-F1
#
_cell.length_a   1.000
_cell.length_b   1.000
_cell.length_c   1.000
_cell.angle_alpha   90.00
_cell.angle_beta   90.00
_cell.angle_gamma   90.00
#
_symmetry.space_group_name_H-M   'P 1'
#
loop_
_entity.id
_entity.type
_entity.pdbx_description
1 polymer ?
#
loop_
_entity_poly.entity_id
_entity_poly.type
_entity_poly.pdbx_seq_one_letter_code
_entity_poly.pdbx_strand_id
1 'polypeptide(L)'
;MNVCDSLGDHLVDNVYVKFWQDEDAEGAVAELNNLWFNGQAVHAELSPVTDFQESCCQQYEMGECTQGGFCNFMHLRPISWNLRRQLYGRPRHRSPLRSHTGHRPRERNCHHSPVHRHHF
;
A
#
# COMPACT_ATOMS: atom_id res chain seq x y z
N MET A 1 1.34 -2.06 7.72
CA MET A 1 1.32 -3.54 7.78
C MET A 1 2.36 -4.03 6.81
N ASN A 2 3.32 -4.81 7.30
CA ASN A 2 4.38 -5.37 6.49
C ASN A 2 4.31 -6.90 6.60
N VAL A 3 4.41 -7.57 5.46
CA VAL A 3 4.42 -9.04 5.38
C VAL A 3 5.84 -9.47 5.04
N CYS A 4 6.44 -10.32 5.85
CA CYS A 4 7.76 -10.87 5.57
C CYS A 4 7.65 -12.08 4.64
N ASP A 5 8.56 -12.16 3.66
CA ASP A 5 8.82 -13.34 2.83
C ASP A 5 10.19 -13.89 3.27
N SER A 6 10.24 -14.66 4.35
CA SER A 6 11.51 -15.21 4.81
C SER A 6 11.49 -16.72 4.76
N LEU A 7 12.19 -17.29 3.77
CA LEU A 7 12.41 -18.72 3.56
C LEU A 7 13.41 -19.36 4.56
N GLY A 8 13.61 -18.76 5.74
CA GLY A 8 14.55 -19.23 6.76
C GLY A 8 13.81 -19.64 8.03
N ASP A 9 14.14 -20.82 8.57
CA ASP A 9 13.48 -21.61 9.65
C ASP A 9 13.08 -20.85 10.93
N HIS A 10 13.45 -19.57 11.07
CA HIS A 10 13.21 -18.72 12.25
C HIS A 10 12.36 -17.47 11.95
N LEU A 11 12.08 -17.15 10.67
CA LEU A 11 11.30 -15.98 10.24
C LEU A 11 10.20 -16.33 9.22
N VAL A 12 9.95 -17.62 8.98
CA VAL A 12 8.88 -18.10 8.08
C VAL A 12 7.52 -17.66 8.60
N ASP A 13 6.72 -17.06 7.72
CA ASP A 13 5.31 -16.71 7.93
C ASP A 13 4.98 -15.71 9.05
N ASN A 14 5.99 -14.99 9.57
CA ASN A 14 5.75 -13.91 10.53
C ASN A 14 5.14 -12.67 9.85
N VAL A 15 4.07 -12.14 10.45
CA VAL A 15 3.43 -10.90 10.02
C VAL A 15 3.62 -9.84 11.10
N TYR A 16 4.20 -8.71 10.71
CA TYR A 16 4.45 -7.59 11.63
C TYR A 16 3.50 -6.43 11.35
N VAL A 17 2.87 -5.94 12.42
CA VAL A 17 1.95 -4.80 12.38
C VAL A 17 2.43 -3.76 13.38
N LYS A 18 2.73 -2.56 12.87
CA LYS A 18 2.99 -1.38 13.71
C LYS A 18 1.70 -0.62 13.96
N PHE A 19 1.34 -0.45 15.22
CA PHE A 19 0.29 0.46 15.63
C PHE A 19 0.88 1.83 15.97
N TRP A 20 0.02 2.85 16.04
CA TRP A 20 0.44 4.18 16.48
C TRP A 20 0.52 4.30 18.00
N GLN A 21 -0.37 3.58 18.69
CA GLN A 21 -0.45 3.52 20.15
C GLN A 21 -0.13 2.09 20.61
N ASP A 22 0.50 1.98 21.78
CA ASP A 22 0.88 0.69 22.35
C ASP A 22 -0.36 -0.05 22.88
N GLU A 23 -1.36 0.68 23.36
CA GLU A 23 -2.64 0.13 23.83
C GLU A 23 -3.41 -0.59 22.72
N ASP A 24 -3.37 -0.05 21.49
CA ASP A 24 -3.98 -0.70 20.32
C ASP A 24 -3.28 -2.03 20.00
N ALA A 25 -1.95 -2.10 20.19
CA ALA A 25 -1.19 -3.32 19.97
C ALA A 25 -1.53 -4.39 21.02
N GLU A 26 -1.63 -4.00 22.29
CA GLU A 26 -2.06 -4.89 23.37
C GLU A 26 -3.48 -5.44 23.13
N GLY A 27 -4.42 -4.56 22.75
CA GLY A 27 -5.78 -4.96 22.40
C GLY A 27 -5.82 -5.94 21.22
N ALA A 28 -5.06 -5.65 20.16
CA ALA A 28 -4.96 -6.53 19.00
C ALA A 28 -4.41 -7.91 19.35
N VAL A 29 -3.37 -7.99 20.20
CA VAL A 29 -2.81 -9.28 20.65
C VAL A 29 -3.86 -10.09 21.44
N ALA A 30 -4.61 -9.44 22.32
CA ALA A 30 -5.66 -10.10 23.10
C ALA A 30 -6.78 -10.64 22.19
N GLU A 31 -7.20 -9.88 21.17
CA GLU A 31 -8.24 -10.31 20.24
C GLU A 31 -7.75 -11.39 19.28
N LEU A 32 -6.58 -11.21 18.66
CA LEU A 32 -6.05 -12.12 17.64
C LEU A 32 -5.80 -13.53 18.19
N ASN A 33 -5.31 -13.66 19.43
CA ASN A 33 -5.09 -14.97 20.05
C ASN A 33 -6.37 -15.77 20.30
N ASN A 34 -7.56 -15.16 20.15
CA ASN A 34 -8.86 -15.84 20.22
C ASN A 34 -9.44 -16.17 18.83
N LEU A 35 -8.75 -15.83 17.75
CA LEU A 35 -9.21 -16.05 16.38
C LEU A 35 -8.62 -17.31 15.76
N TRP A 36 -9.34 -17.80 14.75
CA TRP A 36 -8.92 -18.90 13.89
C TRP A 36 -8.83 -18.40 12.46
N PHE A 37 -7.76 -18.80 11.77
CA PHE A 37 -7.54 -18.48 10.38
C PHE A 37 -7.13 -19.74 9.62
N ASN A 38 -7.83 -20.03 8.52
CA ASN A 38 -7.55 -21.20 7.67
C ASN A 38 -7.48 -22.55 8.44
N GLY A 39 -8.31 -22.72 9.47
CA GLY A 39 -8.34 -23.94 10.29
C GLY A 39 -7.22 -24.04 11.34
N GLN A 40 -6.42 -22.99 11.53
CA GLN A 40 -5.38 -22.91 12.56
C GLN A 40 -5.68 -21.75 13.52
N ALA A 41 -5.38 -21.93 14.81
CA ALA A 41 -5.45 -20.83 15.77
C ALA A 41 -4.37 -19.78 15.44
N VAL A 42 -4.74 -18.51 15.51
CA VAL A 42 -3.80 -17.40 15.30
C VAL A 42 -2.96 -17.22 16.56
N HIS A 43 -1.65 -17.05 16.39
CA HIS A 43 -0.74 -16.70 17.48
C HIS A 43 -0.21 -15.28 17.27
N ALA A 44 -0.39 -14.42 18.27
CA ALA A 44 0.06 -13.04 18.25
C ALA A 44 0.82 -12.70 19.54
N GLU A 45 1.91 -11.95 19.42
CA GLU A 45 2.70 -11.45 20.55
C GLU A 45 3.19 -10.02 20.27
N LEU A 46 3.54 -9.29 21.34
CA LEU A 46 4.17 -7.99 21.22
C LEU A 46 5.65 -8.16 20.82
N SER A 47 6.05 -7.44 19.77
CA SER A 47 7.43 -7.48 19.29
C SER A 47 8.25 -6.29 19.81
N PRO A 48 9.50 -6.49 20.25
CA PRO A 48 10.39 -5.39 20.63
C PRO A 48 10.88 -4.56 19.42
N VAL A 49 10.53 -4.96 18.19
CA VAL A 49 10.94 -4.25 16.97
C VAL A 49 10.20 -2.92 16.87
N THR A 50 10.93 -1.84 17.11
CA THR A 50 10.39 -0.47 17.05
C THR A 50 10.56 0.18 15.67
N ASP A 51 11.64 -0.17 14.95
CA ASP A 51 11.95 0.34 13.62
C ASP A 51 12.11 -0.80 12.60
N PHE A 52 11.24 -0.79 11.59
CA PHE A 52 11.29 -1.74 10.49
C PHE A 52 12.43 -1.45 9.53
N GLN A 53 12.81 -0.18 9.34
CA GLN A 53 13.83 0.17 8.36
C GLN A 53 15.19 -0.45 8.76
N GLU A 54 15.54 -0.35 10.03
CA GLU A 54 16.77 -0.93 10.59
C GLU A 54 16.72 -2.47 10.67
N SER A 55 15.51 -3.04 10.75
CA SER A 55 15.32 -4.50 10.84
C SER A 55 15.24 -5.19 9.47
N CYS A 56 15.09 -4.43 8.39
CA CYS A 56 14.95 -4.97 7.03
C CYS A 56 16.31 -5.17 6.35
N CYS A 57 16.40 -6.23 5.52
CA CYS A 57 17.60 -6.50 4.75
C CYS A 57 17.67 -5.59 3.52
N GLN A 58 18.54 -4.59 3.54
CA GLN A 58 18.77 -3.69 2.39
C GLN A 58 19.29 -4.45 1.16
N GLN A 59 20.13 -5.48 1.36
CA GLN A 59 20.64 -6.30 0.26
C GLN A 59 19.52 -7.10 -0.42
N TYR A 60 18.51 -7.53 0.33
CA TYR A 60 17.35 -8.22 -0.25
C TYR A 60 16.47 -7.27 -1.06
N GLU A 61 16.28 -6.04 -0.58
CA GLU A 61 15.57 -5.00 -1.33
C GLU A 61 16.23 -4.71 -2.69
N MET A 62 17.56 -4.80 -2.77
CA MET A 62 18.33 -4.67 -4.02
C MET A 62 18.42 -5.97 -4.84
N GLY A 63 17.92 -7.10 -4.32
CA GLY A 63 18.00 -8.41 -4.98
C GLY A 63 19.36 -9.10 -4.91
N GLU A 64 20.24 -8.65 -3.99
CA GLU A 64 21.63 -9.10 -3.86
C GLU A 64 21.87 -9.94 -2.60
N CYS A 65 20.87 -10.15 -1.75
CA CYS A 65 21.02 -10.95 -0.54
C CYS A 65 21.25 -12.43 -0.90
N THR A 66 22.48 -12.91 -0.72
CA THR A 66 22.86 -14.31 -0.94
C THR A 66 22.76 -15.18 0.31
N GLN A 67 22.40 -14.58 1.46
CA GLN A 67 22.32 -15.29 2.75
C GLN A 67 21.13 -16.26 2.81
N GLY A 68 20.13 -16.09 1.94
CA GLY A 68 18.96 -16.97 1.88
C GLY A 68 18.30 -17.13 3.25
N GLY A 69 18.05 -18.39 3.66
CA GLY A 69 17.45 -18.72 4.96
C GLY A 69 18.34 -18.44 6.18
N PHE A 70 19.59 -18.01 5.99
CA PHE A 70 20.51 -17.63 7.05
C PHE A 70 20.56 -16.10 7.28
N CYS A 71 19.75 -15.32 6.55
CA CYS A 71 19.67 -13.88 6.81
C CYS A 71 18.87 -13.62 8.09
N ASN A 72 19.47 -12.88 9.02
CA ASN A 72 18.82 -12.48 10.28
C ASN A 72 17.95 -11.21 10.13
N PHE A 73 17.96 -10.58 8.95
CA PHE A 73 17.19 -9.38 8.67
C PHE A 73 15.90 -9.72 7.94
N MET A 74 14.86 -8.92 8.15
CA MET A 74 13.55 -9.12 7.54
C MET A 74 13.62 -8.93 6.02
N HIS A 75 13.23 -9.96 5.28
CA HIS A 75 13.00 -9.90 3.84
C HIS A 75 11.53 -9.57 3.62
N LEU A 76 11.19 -8.36 3.17
CA LEU A 76 9.78 -7.97 2.99
C LEU A 76 9.23 -8.47 1.65
N ARG A 77 8.03 -9.06 1.68
CA ARG A 77 7.28 -9.34 0.46
C ARG A 77 6.62 -8.06 -0.04
N PRO A 78 6.95 -7.54 -1.23
CA PRO A 78 6.28 -6.37 -1.75
C PRO A 78 4.80 -6.68 -2.01
N ILE A 79 3.91 -5.88 -1.42
CA ILE A 79 2.47 -5.94 -1.67
C ILE A 79 2.22 -5.47 -3.11
N SER A 80 1.35 -6.16 -3.85
CA SER A 80 0.97 -5.73 -5.20
C SER A 80 0.40 -4.31 -5.19
N TRP A 81 0.63 -3.55 -6.26
CA TRP A 81 0.13 -2.18 -6.39
C TRP A 81 -1.39 -2.08 -6.17
N ASN A 82 -2.15 -3.03 -6.70
CA ASN A 82 -3.61 -3.06 -6.57
C ASN A 82 -4.03 -3.27 -5.12
N LEU A 83 -3.39 -4.19 -4.40
CA LEU A 83 -3.67 -4.43 -2.98
C LEU A 83 -3.26 -3.24 -2.11
N ARG A 84 -2.10 -2.63 -2.39
CA ARG A 84 -1.67 -1.39 -1.72
C ARG A 84 -2.70 -0.26 -1.90
N ARG A 85 -3.27 -0.12 -3.09
CA ARG A 85 -4.32 0.87 -3.38
C ARG A 85 -5.66 0.52 -2.70
N GLN A 86 -5.99 -0.75 -2.52
CA GLN A 86 -7.20 -1.14 -1.79
C GLN A 86 -7.05 -0.90 -0.28
N LEU A 87 -5.88 -1.20 0.29
CA LEU A 87 -5.60 -1.06 1.72
C LEU A 87 -5.37 0.40 2.15
N TYR A 88 -4.62 1.17 1.36
CA TYR A 88 -4.17 2.52 1.72
C TYR A 88 -4.68 3.61 0.77
N GLY A 89 -5.31 3.25 -0.35
CA GLY A 89 -5.87 4.24 -1.25
C GLY A 89 -7.05 4.90 -0.58
N ARG A 90 -7.01 6.24 -0.47
CA ARG A 90 -8.19 7.01 -0.13
C ARG A 90 -9.33 6.61 -1.08
N PRO A 91 -10.54 6.33 -0.57
CA PRO A 91 -11.71 6.32 -1.42
C PRO A 91 -11.72 7.67 -2.12
N ARG A 92 -11.54 7.68 -3.45
CA ARG A 92 -11.90 8.86 -4.23
C ARG A 92 -13.40 8.96 -4.06
N HIS A 93 -13.85 9.73 -3.08
CA HIS A 93 -15.19 10.31 -3.13
C HIS A 93 -15.24 10.98 -4.49
N ARG A 94 -15.80 10.28 -5.48
CA ARG A 94 -16.29 10.89 -6.70
C ARG A 94 -17.34 11.84 -6.17
N SER A 95 -16.98 13.12 -6.06
CA SER A 95 -17.95 14.18 -5.86
C SER A 95 -19.07 13.91 -6.86
N PRO A 96 -20.34 13.81 -6.44
CA PRO A 96 -21.44 13.64 -7.39
C PRO A 96 -21.30 14.74 -8.43
N LEU A 97 -21.31 14.35 -9.71
CA LEU A 97 -21.32 15.29 -10.82
C LEU A 97 -22.47 16.26 -10.56
N ARG A 98 -22.17 17.51 -10.15
CA ARG A 98 -23.20 18.53 -9.97
C ARG A 98 -23.83 18.71 -11.35
N SER A 99 -25.03 18.17 -11.47
CA SER A 99 -25.88 18.31 -12.65
C SER A 99 -26.33 19.76 -12.70
N HIS A 100 -25.56 20.63 -13.34
CA HIS A 100 -26.03 21.97 -13.71
C HIS A 100 -26.70 21.88 -15.08
N THR A 101 -27.97 21.49 -15.06
CA THR A 101 -28.94 21.88 -16.08
C THR A 101 -29.05 23.40 -16.11
N GLY A 102 -28.62 24.01 -17.23
CA GLY A 102 -28.73 25.44 -17.46
C GLY A 102 -28.69 25.75 -18.94
N HIS A 103 -29.81 25.58 -19.63
CA HIS A 103 -30.03 26.10 -20.98
C HIS A 103 -29.94 27.64 -20.98
N ARG A 104 -29.18 28.23 -21.92
CA ARG A 104 -29.66 29.33 -22.79
C ARG A 104 -28.77 29.47 -24.04
N PRO A 105 -29.32 29.74 -25.24
CA PRO A 105 -28.60 29.66 -26.52
C PRO A 105 -28.24 31.03 -27.13
N ARG A 106 -27.54 30.98 -28.28
CA ARG A 106 -27.34 32.00 -29.34
C ARG A 106 -26.11 32.92 -29.11
N GLU A 107 -25.24 33.25 -30.09
CA GLU A 107 -25.41 33.36 -31.54
C GLU A 107 -24.14 32.91 -32.32
N ARG A 108 -24.35 32.38 -33.53
CA ARG A 108 -23.30 32.23 -34.54
C ARG A 108 -23.05 33.60 -35.15
N ASN A 109 -21.79 34.04 -35.22
CA ASN A 109 -21.43 35.09 -36.17
C ASN A 109 -20.28 34.62 -37.06
N CYS A 110 -20.67 34.32 -38.29
CA CYS A 110 -19.80 33.89 -39.38
C CYS A 110 -19.34 35.17 -40.09
N HIS A 111 -18.05 35.51 -40.05
CA HIS A 111 -17.49 36.47 -41.00
C HIS A 111 -16.27 35.87 -41.72
N HIS A 112 -16.40 35.91 -43.04
CA HIS A 112 -15.51 35.49 -44.12
C HIS A 112 -14.05 36.02 -44.01
N SER A 113 -13.16 35.25 -44.63
CA SER A 113 -11.71 35.36 -44.93
C SER A 113 -11.28 36.66 -45.70
N PRO A 114 -10.02 36.89 -46.22
CA PRO A 114 -8.86 35.97 -46.44
C PRO A 114 -7.40 36.57 -46.40
N VAL A 115 -6.40 35.68 -46.68
CA VAL A 115 -5.02 35.87 -47.24
C VAL A 115 -3.90 36.56 -46.43
N HIS A 116 -2.78 35.85 -46.15
CA HIS A 116 -1.47 36.09 -46.79
C HIS A 116 -0.38 35.03 -46.45
N ARG A 117 0.26 34.53 -47.51
CA ARG A 117 1.49 33.71 -47.57
C ARG A 117 2.72 34.49 -47.08
N HIS A 118 3.76 33.77 -46.62
CA HIS A 118 5.17 33.77 -47.09
C HIS A 118 5.95 32.74 -46.23
N HIS A 119 6.50 31.65 -46.79
CA HIS A 119 7.93 31.44 -47.17
C HIS A 119 8.91 32.07 -46.17
N PHE A 120 9.86 31.35 -45.53
CA PHE A 120 10.71 30.23 -45.96
C PHE A 120 10.75 29.08 -44.96
#